data_AF-A0AAD3DN55-F1
#
_entry.id   AF-A0AAD3DN55-F1
#
_cell.length_a   1.000
_cell.length_b   1.000
_cell.length_c   1.000
_cell.angle_alpha   90.00
_cell.angle_beta   90.00
_cell.angle_gamma   90.00
#
_symmetry.space_group_name_H-M   'P 1'
#
loop_
_entity.id
_entity.type
_entity.pdbx_description
1 polymer ?
#
loop_
_entity_poly.entity_id
_entity_poly.type
_entity_poly.pdbx_seq_one_letter_code
_entity_poly.pdbx_strand_id
1 'polypeptide(L)'
;LAGSERVHVTGAVGRRLEESKKINASLSALGNVIAALTDRRERSHIPYRDSKLTRLLEDSLGGNCRTTMIATIAPSLESFQESLSTLKFANRAKNIQNEAHVNEDLDQRTMLRKYERELRRLRDELARRSRNVVDKRALLVAEEQAKRAEADKLAALTALQERSREFLREKEEKRQLELQIQRLQSQLLGGGGSGAALHEVPAVRAMVQREANKVKEHYEARIRALEAERQDAEGSASAEVDRYKQLLLKQRDIMIALTARLNERDERINSLQEELDAYDRYQRQLEDQLD
;
A
#
# COMPACT_ATOMS: atom_id res chain seq x y z
N LEU A 1 -20.39 35.58 39.31
CA LEU A 1 -20.71 34.33 40.02
C LEU A 1 -22.03 34.53 40.76
N ALA A 2 -22.83 33.48 40.91
CA ALA A 2 -24.05 33.54 41.70
C ALA A 2 -23.74 33.55 43.21
N GLY A 3 -24.77 33.77 44.05
CA GLY A 3 -24.63 33.82 45.50
C GLY A 3 -24.05 32.54 46.10
N SER A 4 -23.14 32.67 47.06
CA SER A 4 -22.47 31.56 47.74
C SER A 4 -23.21 31.05 48.98
N GLU A 5 -24.35 31.66 49.30
CA GLU A 5 -25.17 31.31 50.44
C GLU A 5 -25.81 29.92 50.31
N ARG A 6 -25.91 29.23 51.43
CA ARG A 6 -26.48 27.89 51.47
C ARG A 6 -28.00 27.95 51.33
N VAL A 7 -28.56 27.00 50.58
CA VAL A 7 -30.01 26.89 50.31
C VAL A 7 -30.87 26.98 51.57
N HIS A 8 -30.44 26.36 52.68
CA HIS A 8 -31.19 26.36 53.94
C HIS A 8 -31.32 27.76 54.58
N VAL A 9 -30.40 28.69 54.29
CA VAL A 9 -30.43 30.07 54.78
C VAL A 9 -31.41 30.91 53.97
N THR A 10 -31.62 30.57 52.69
CA THR A 10 -32.44 31.36 51.77
C THR A 10 -33.95 31.16 51.94
N GLY A 11 -34.40 30.08 52.60
CA GLY A 11 -35.82 29.73 52.73
C GLY A 11 -36.53 29.49 51.37
N ALA A 12 -35.77 29.25 50.29
CA ALA A 12 -36.31 29.11 48.95
C ALA A 12 -37.17 27.84 48.79
N VAL A 13 -38.32 27.98 48.13
CA VAL A 13 -39.28 26.89 47.86
C VAL A 13 -39.63 26.80 46.37
N GLY A 14 -40.08 25.62 45.92
CA GLY A 14 -40.54 25.39 44.56
C GLY A 14 -39.47 25.67 43.50
N ARG A 15 -39.78 26.51 42.50
CA ARG A 15 -38.84 26.84 41.41
C ARG A 15 -37.56 27.53 41.89
N ARG A 16 -37.64 28.38 42.93
CA ARG A 16 -36.45 29.05 43.51
C ARG A 16 -35.52 28.05 44.17
N LEU A 17 -36.05 27.01 44.80
CA LEU A 17 -35.24 25.93 45.39
C LEU A 17 -34.43 25.20 44.32
N GLU A 18 -35.05 24.87 43.18
CA GLU A 18 -34.37 24.20 42.07
C GLU A 18 -33.28 25.07 41.44
N GLU A 19 -33.49 26.39 41.38
CA GLU A 19 -32.47 27.35 40.95
C GLU A 19 -31.31 27.41 41.93
N SER A 20 -31.59 27.57 43.24
CA SER A 20 -30.57 27.60 44.28
C SER A 20 -29.74 26.32 44.33
N LYS A 21 -30.33 25.16 44.03
CA LYS A 21 -29.59 23.89 43.88
C LYS A 21 -28.60 23.94 42.72
N LYS A 22 -29.03 24.43 41.55
CA LYS A 22 -28.15 24.55 40.37
C LYS A 22 -27.00 25.53 40.58
N ILE A 23 -27.29 26.67 41.23
CA ILE A 23 -26.27 27.65 41.62
C ILE A 23 -25.22 26.99 42.52
N ASN A 24 -25.67 26.32 43.59
CA ASN A 24 -24.78 25.67 44.54
C ASN A 24 -24.01 24.49 43.93
N ALA A 25 -24.57 23.78 42.95
CA ALA A 25 -23.86 22.74 42.23
C ALA A 25 -22.61 23.30 41.51
N SER A 26 -22.76 24.41 40.78
CA SER A 26 -21.63 25.05 40.09
C SER A 26 -20.57 25.62 41.05
N LEU A 27 -20.97 26.19 42.19
CA LEU A 27 -20.04 26.69 43.19
C LEU A 27 -19.34 25.57 43.98
N SER A 28 -20.03 24.45 44.18
CA SER A 28 -19.44 23.25 44.81
C SER A 28 -18.40 22.62 43.88
N ALA A 29 -18.70 22.48 42.58
CA ALA A 29 -17.75 22.03 41.57
C ALA A 29 -16.50 22.93 41.54
N LEU A 30 -16.69 24.25 41.53
CA LEU A 30 -15.59 25.22 41.63
C LEU A 30 -14.76 25.01 42.90
N GLY A 31 -15.40 24.75 44.04
CA GLY A 31 -14.72 24.41 45.30
C GLY A 31 -13.91 23.13 45.25
N ASN A 32 -14.36 22.12 44.49
CA ASN A 32 -13.65 20.86 44.28
C ASN A 32 -12.41 21.05 43.39
N VAL A 33 -12.55 21.80 42.30
CA VAL A 33 -11.43 22.18 41.41
C VAL A 33 -10.34 22.90 42.20
N ILE A 34 -10.70 23.93 42.98
CA ILE A 34 -9.75 24.68 43.81
C ILE A 34 -9.07 23.75 44.84
N ALA A 35 -9.82 22.84 45.46
CA ALA A 35 -9.26 21.89 46.41
C ALA A 35 -8.29 20.92 45.74
N ALA A 36 -8.58 20.47 44.51
CA ALA A 36 -7.72 19.58 43.75
C ALA A 36 -6.42 20.28 43.31
N LEU A 37 -6.51 21.52 42.83
CA LEU A 37 -5.36 22.33 42.39
C LEU A 37 -4.43 22.75 43.52
N THR A 38 -4.91 22.74 44.77
CA THR A 38 -4.14 23.16 45.95
C THR A 38 -3.69 22.01 46.83
N ASP A 39 -4.07 20.78 46.48
CA ASP A 39 -3.58 19.56 47.12
C ASP A 39 -2.09 19.37 46.76
N ARG A 40 -1.25 19.04 47.75
CA ARG A 40 0.20 18.85 47.53
C ARG A 40 0.53 17.51 46.88
N ARG A 41 -0.43 16.59 46.87
CA ARG A 41 -0.33 15.34 46.13
C ARG A 41 -0.73 15.65 44.70
N GLU A 42 0.17 15.41 43.75
CA GLU A 42 -0.18 15.46 42.33
C GLU A 42 -1.39 14.56 42.09
N ARG A 43 -2.54 15.18 41.88
CA ARG A 43 -3.72 14.50 41.36
C ARG A 43 -3.59 14.51 39.85
N SER A 44 -3.74 13.34 39.25
CA SER A 44 -3.74 13.20 37.79
C SER A 44 -4.95 13.86 37.13
N HIS A 45 -5.97 14.23 37.91
CA HIS A 45 -7.26 14.68 37.41
C HIS A 45 -7.80 15.85 38.24
N ILE A 46 -8.15 16.95 37.56
CA ILE A 46 -8.85 18.11 38.13
C ILE A 46 -10.28 18.09 37.54
N PRO A 47 -11.34 18.10 38.36
CA PRO A 47 -12.70 17.84 37.89
C PRO A 47 -13.37 19.09 37.33
N TYR A 48 -12.92 19.60 36.18
CA TYR A 48 -13.58 20.76 35.61
C TYR A 48 -15.02 20.40 35.13
N ARG A 49 -15.40 19.11 34.89
CA ARG A 49 -16.65 18.78 34.13
C ARG A 49 -17.87 18.80 34.96
N ASP A 50 -17.64 18.72 36.25
CA ASP A 50 -18.66 18.76 37.27
C ASP A 50 -19.57 19.99 37.07
N SER A 51 -19.09 21.06 36.42
CA SER A 51 -19.95 22.13 35.94
C SER A 51 -19.48 22.83 34.66
N LYS A 52 -20.44 23.38 33.91
CA LYS A 52 -20.15 24.28 32.77
C LYS A 52 -19.34 25.51 33.19
N LEU A 53 -19.51 25.97 34.43
CA LEU A 53 -18.79 27.13 34.95
C LEU A 53 -17.29 26.82 35.07
N THR A 54 -16.93 25.66 35.61
CA THR A 54 -15.54 25.24 35.78
C THR A 54 -14.86 24.93 34.46
N ARG A 55 -15.57 24.38 33.47
CA ARG A 55 -15.09 24.27 32.07
C ARG A 55 -14.74 25.61 31.45
N LEU A 56 -15.63 26.59 31.57
CA LEU A 56 -15.39 27.93 31.02
C LEU A 56 -14.26 28.68 31.74
N LEU A 57 -13.93 28.27 32.96
CA LEU A 57 -12.90 28.89 33.80
C LEU A 57 -11.64 28.04 33.94
N GLU A 58 -11.49 26.98 33.15
CA GLU A 58 -10.36 26.05 33.21
C GLU A 58 -9.03 26.79 33.02
N ASP A 59 -8.92 27.61 31.97
CA ASP A 59 -7.75 28.46 31.75
C ASP A 59 -7.48 29.43 32.92
N SER A 60 -8.55 29.88 33.58
CA SER A 60 -8.46 30.81 34.72
C SER A 60 -8.00 30.13 36.02
N LEU A 61 -8.08 28.81 36.13
CA LEU A 61 -7.82 28.07 37.35
C LEU A 61 -6.75 27.01 37.08
N GLY A 62 -5.46 27.37 37.14
CA GLY A 62 -4.35 26.45 36.87
C GLY A 62 -3.89 26.41 35.41
N GLY A 63 -4.57 27.11 34.49
CA GLY A 63 -4.19 27.18 33.08
C GLY A 63 -3.50 28.49 32.66
N ASN A 64 -3.66 28.83 31.39
CA ASN A 64 -3.03 30.00 30.77
C ASN A 64 -3.87 31.28 30.92
N CYS A 65 -3.91 31.84 32.13
CA CYS A 65 -4.60 33.09 32.39
C CYS A 65 -4.02 33.83 33.60
N ARG A 66 -4.03 35.17 33.55
CA ARG A 66 -3.74 36.02 34.72
C ARG A 66 -5.01 36.26 35.51
N THR A 67 -5.25 35.41 36.50
CA THR A 67 -6.52 35.40 37.23
C THR A 67 -6.48 36.27 38.49
N THR A 68 -7.53 37.07 38.68
CA THR A 68 -7.79 37.82 39.92
C THR A 68 -9.14 37.42 40.49
N MET A 69 -9.18 37.04 41.77
CA MET A 69 -10.41 36.73 42.49
C MET A 69 -10.73 37.85 43.49
N ILE A 70 -11.97 38.35 43.47
CA ILE A 70 -12.48 39.31 44.44
C ILE A 70 -13.49 38.60 45.34
N ALA A 71 -13.20 38.54 46.63
CA ALA A 71 -14.07 37.94 47.64
C ALA A 71 -14.91 39.03 48.34
N THR A 72 -16.20 39.09 48.04
CA THR A 72 -17.12 40.06 48.66
C THR A 72 -17.75 39.46 49.92
N ILE A 73 -17.66 40.18 51.05
CA ILE A 73 -18.17 39.74 52.34
C ILE A 73 -19.05 40.82 52.98
N ALA A 74 -19.97 40.42 53.85
CA ALA A 74 -20.77 41.33 54.65
C ALA A 74 -20.17 41.48 56.06
N PRO A 75 -20.10 42.70 56.63
CA PRO A 75 -19.55 42.94 57.96
C PRO A 75 -20.54 42.67 59.10
N SER A 76 -21.77 42.21 58.82
CA SER A 76 -22.80 41.94 59.82
C SER A 76 -22.55 40.62 60.57
N LEU A 77 -22.98 40.58 61.84
CA LEU A 77 -22.88 39.36 62.68
C LEU A 77 -23.75 38.22 62.14
N GLU A 78 -24.91 38.54 61.57
CA GLU A 78 -25.82 37.57 60.95
C GLU A 78 -25.18 36.82 59.78
N SER A 79 -24.30 37.49 59.03
CA SER A 79 -23.59 36.92 57.89
C SER A 79 -22.23 36.34 58.26
N PHE A 80 -21.87 36.29 59.55
CA PHE A 80 -20.54 35.82 60.00
C PHE A 80 -20.15 34.48 59.40
N GLN A 81 -21.07 33.52 59.39
CA GLN A 81 -20.80 32.16 58.91
C GLN A 81 -20.55 32.09 57.39
N GLU A 82 -21.27 32.89 56.61
CA GLU A 82 -21.09 32.99 55.16
C GLU A 82 -19.82 33.77 54.81
N SER A 83 -19.56 34.89 55.50
CA SER A 83 -18.32 35.65 55.36
C SER A 83 -17.07 34.81 55.67
N LEU A 84 -17.12 34.01 56.74
CA LEU A 84 -16.03 33.07 57.08
C LEU A 84 -15.85 32.00 56.00
N SER A 85 -16.94 31.49 55.42
CA SER A 85 -16.90 30.50 54.34
C SER A 85 -16.27 31.08 53.07
N THR A 86 -16.64 32.31 52.70
CA THR A 86 -16.05 33.04 51.56
C THR A 86 -14.56 33.31 51.76
N LEU A 87 -14.14 33.73 52.96
CA LEU A 87 -12.72 33.93 53.27
C LEU A 87 -11.91 32.64 53.22
N LYS A 88 -12.43 31.53 53.76
CA LYS A 88 -11.79 30.21 53.67
C LYS A 88 -11.64 29.75 52.22
N PHE A 89 -12.65 30.04 51.40
CA PHE A 89 -12.62 29.74 49.97
C PHE A 89 -11.55 30.56 49.25
N ALA A 90 -11.52 31.88 49.47
CA ALA A 90 -10.51 32.77 48.90
C ALA A 90 -9.09 32.39 49.34
N ASN A 91 -8.90 32.00 50.60
CA ASN A 91 -7.60 31.56 51.11
C ASN A 91 -7.09 30.29 50.41
N ARG A 92 -7.98 29.38 50.01
CA ARG A 92 -7.60 28.23 49.17
C ARG A 92 -7.25 28.67 47.76
N ALA A 93 -8.13 29.45 47.11
CA ALA A 93 -7.91 29.94 45.75
C ALA A 93 -6.59 30.70 45.57
N LYS A 94 -6.14 31.42 46.60
CA LYS A 94 -4.84 32.13 46.62
C LYS A 94 -3.64 31.22 46.32
N ASN A 95 -3.72 29.93 46.62
CA ASN A 95 -2.60 28.99 46.45
C ASN A 95 -2.56 28.33 45.07
N ILE A 96 -3.52 28.63 44.19
CA ILE A 96 -3.50 28.11 42.82
C ILE A 96 -2.36 28.78 42.06
N GLN A 97 -1.61 27.97 41.31
CA GLN A 97 -0.55 28.43 40.43
C GLN A 97 -1.03 28.30 38.99
N ASN A 98 -1.03 29.42 38.26
CA ASN A 98 -1.36 29.46 36.83
C ASN A 98 -0.07 29.58 36.00
N GLU A 99 -0.03 28.90 34.85
CA GLU A 99 1.07 28.98 33.88
C GLU A 99 0.71 29.92 32.73
N ALA A 100 0.61 31.21 33.03
CA ALA A 100 0.28 32.22 32.04
C ALA A 100 1.45 32.48 31.07
N HIS A 101 1.21 32.27 29.79
CA HIS A 101 2.13 32.56 28.68
C HIS A 101 1.51 33.56 27.71
N VAL A 102 2.34 34.20 26.89
CA VAL A 102 1.86 35.12 25.86
C VAL A 102 1.23 34.29 24.76
N ASN A 103 -0.06 34.53 24.53
CA ASN A 103 -0.77 33.98 23.37
C ASN A 103 -0.20 34.66 22.12
N GLU A 104 0.81 34.05 21.52
CA GLU A 104 1.25 34.44 20.19
C GLU A 104 0.16 34.01 19.20
N ASP A 105 -0.65 34.96 18.76
CA ASP A 105 -1.38 34.81 17.51
C ASP A 105 -0.32 34.69 16.41
N LEU A 106 0.07 33.45 16.10
CA LEU A 106 0.80 33.19 14.88
C LEU A 106 -0.15 33.60 13.76
N ASP A 107 0.09 34.79 13.20
CA ASP A 107 -0.50 35.23 11.94
C ASP A 107 -0.62 34.00 11.05
N GLN A 108 -1.81 33.74 10.50
CA GLN A 108 -2.08 32.55 9.68
C GLN A 108 -0.98 32.38 8.62
N ARG A 109 -0.41 33.49 8.15
CA ARG A 109 0.74 33.54 7.25
C ARG A 109 2.04 32.96 7.84
N THR A 110 2.32 33.22 9.10
CA THR A 110 3.45 32.64 9.84
C THR A 110 3.24 31.16 10.12
N MET A 111 2.01 30.75 10.43
CA MET A 111 1.67 29.33 10.61
C MET A 111 1.79 28.55 9.29
N LEU A 112 1.26 29.10 8.20
CA LEU A 112 1.46 28.56 6.84
C LEU A 112 2.95 28.44 6.49
N ARG A 113 3.77 29.45 6.80
CA ARG A 113 5.22 29.40 6.58
C ARG A 113 5.94 28.37 7.46
N LYS A 114 5.42 28.04 8.65
CA LYS A 114 5.94 26.94 9.48
C LYS A 114 5.56 25.60 8.85
N TYR A 115 4.30 25.41 8.49
CA TYR A 115 3.82 24.18 7.83
C TYR A 115 4.49 23.93 6.47
N GLU A 116 4.70 24.95 5.64
CA GLU A 116 5.44 24.82 4.38
C GLU A 116 6.88 24.36 4.60
N ARG A 117 7.54 24.87 5.66
CA ARG A 117 8.89 24.43 6.04
C ARG A 117 8.90 22.99 6.50
N GLU A 118 7.90 22.59 7.27
CA GLU A 118 7.76 21.23 7.80
C GLU A 118 7.45 20.23 6.68
N LEU A 119 6.53 20.58 5.77
CA LEU A 119 6.25 19.82 4.54
C LEU A 119 7.50 19.66 3.68
N ARG A 120 8.32 20.70 3.53
CA ARG A 120 9.57 20.61 2.79
C ARG A 120 10.56 19.66 3.49
N ARG A 121 10.70 19.77 4.80
CA ARG A 121 11.57 18.89 5.59
C ARG A 121 11.14 17.43 5.50
N LEU A 122 9.86 17.13 5.66
CA LEU A 122 9.31 15.78 5.57
C LEU A 122 9.43 15.20 4.16
N ARG A 123 9.23 16.03 3.12
CA ARG A 123 9.48 15.63 1.72
C ARG A 123 10.96 15.32 1.47
N ASP A 124 11.87 16.13 2.01
CA ASP A 124 13.31 15.88 1.90
C ASP A 124 13.73 14.63 2.67
N GLU A 125 13.12 14.38 3.83
CA GLU A 125 13.35 13.16 4.62
C GLU A 125 12.82 11.92 3.90
N LEU A 126 11.61 11.98 3.34
CA LEU A 126 11.07 10.94 2.45
C LEU A 126 11.94 10.72 1.23
N ALA A 127 12.47 11.78 0.60
CA ALA A 127 13.37 11.67 -0.53
C ALA A 127 14.71 11.02 -0.15
N ARG A 128 15.26 11.35 1.03
CA ARG A 128 16.46 10.71 1.58
C ARG A 128 16.21 9.24 1.92
N ARG A 129 15.05 8.93 2.52
CA ARG A 129 14.67 7.56 2.88
C ARG A 129 14.34 6.72 1.65
N SER A 130 13.71 7.31 0.64
CA SER A 130 13.47 6.71 -0.68
C SER A 130 14.79 6.46 -1.44
N ARG A 131 15.78 7.36 -1.34
CA ARG A 131 17.14 7.14 -1.85
C ARG A 131 17.87 5.98 -1.16
N ASN A 132 17.51 5.65 0.08
CA ASN A 132 18.10 4.53 0.81
C ASN A 132 17.35 3.20 0.62
N VAL A 133 16.18 3.20 -0.03
CA VAL A 133 15.34 1.99 -0.21
C VAL A 133 15.37 1.47 -1.66
N VAL A 134 15.87 2.24 -2.63
CA VAL A 134 16.13 1.71 -3.99
C VAL A 134 17.63 1.74 -4.22
N ASP A 135 18.26 0.60 -3.98
CA ASP A 135 19.66 0.34 -4.25
C ASP A 135 19.90 0.59 -5.74
N LYS A 136 20.35 1.81 -6.09
CA LYS A 136 20.50 2.29 -7.48
C LYS A 136 21.42 1.37 -8.30
N ARG A 137 22.32 0.66 -7.61
CA ARG A 137 23.14 -0.43 -8.16
C ARG A 137 22.31 -1.67 -8.52
N ALA A 138 21.40 -2.11 -7.66
CA ALA A 138 20.54 -3.26 -7.95
C ALA A 138 19.59 -2.98 -9.12
N LEU A 139 19.08 -1.74 -9.24
CA LEU A 139 18.23 -1.34 -10.36
C LEU A 139 19.01 -1.32 -11.69
N LEU A 140 20.22 -0.75 -11.71
CA LEU A 140 21.07 -0.74 -12.90
C LEU A 140 21.47 -2.16 -13.33
N VAL A 141 21.79 -3.04 -12.39
CA VAL A 141 22.08 -4.45 -12.66
C VAL A 141 20.85 -5.18 -13.21
N ALA A 142 19.67 -4.93 -12.66
CA ALA A 142 18.43 -5.53 -13.14
C ALA A 142 18.04 -5.03 -14.53
N GLU A 143 18.23 -3.73 -14.82
CA GLU A 143 17.94 -3.15 -16.13
C GLU A 143 18.90 -3.68 -17.21
N GLU A 144 20.18 -3.86 -16.86
CA GLU A 144 21.17 -4.43 -17.77
C GLU A 144 20.92 -5.92 -18.04
N GLN A 145 20.49 -6.68 -17.01
CA GLN A 145 20.06 -8.07 -17.18
C GLN A 145 18.80 -8.19 -18.04
N ALA A 146 17.82 -7.30 -17.88
CA ALA A 146 16.61 -7.28 -18.69
C ALA A 146 16.92 -7.01 -20.18
N LYS A 147 17.81 -6.06 -20.48
CA LYS A 147 18.24 -5.75 -21.86
C LYS A 147 18.97 -6.93 -22.52
N ARG A 148 19.82 -7.65 -21.77
CA ARG A 148 20.48 -8.86 -22.28
C ARG A 148 19.47 -9.97 -22.59
N ALA A 149 18.54 -10.23 -21.67
CA ALA A 149 17.49 -11.22 -21.88
C ALA A 149 16.57 -10.88 -23.08
N GLU A 150 16.29 -9.60 -23.32
CA GLU A 150 15.51 -9.16 -24.48
C GLU A 150 16.28 -9.35 -25.80
N ALA A 151 17.58 -9.06 -25.83
CA ALA A 151 18.44 -9.31 -26.98
C ALA A 151 18.54 -10.81 -27.33
N ASP A 152 18.72 -11.66 -26.31
CA ASP A 152 18.76 -13.12 -26.47
C ASP A 152 17.43 -13.67 -27.01
N LYS A 153 16.31 -13.14 -26.52
CA LYS A 153 14.97 -13.48 -27.03
C LYS A 153 14.81 -13.09 -28.50
N LEU A 154 15.27 -11.91 -28.89
CA LEU A 154 15.18 -11.44 -30.27
C LEU A 154 16.00 -12.32 -31.21
N ALA A 155 17.23 -12.68 -30.79
CA ALA A 155 18.12 -13.57 -31.54
C ALA A 155 17.51 -14.98 -31.72
N ALA A 156 16.87 -15.52 -30.68
CA ALA A 156 16.17 -16.80 -30.75
C ALA A 156 14.98 -16.76 -31.72
N LEU A 157 14.22 -15.66 -31.72
CA LEU A 157 13.09 -15.47 -32.65
C LEU A 157 13.56 -15.35 -34.11
N THR A 158 14.65 -14.63 -34.37
CA THR A 158 15.21 -14.53 -35.73
C THR A 158 15.74 -15.86 -36.23
N ALA A 159 16.46 -16.61 -35.39
CA ALA A 159 16.95 -17.95 -35.73
C ALA A 159 15.79 -18.92 -36.03
N LEU A 160 14.70 -18.85 -35.26
CA LEU A 160 13.50 -19.66 -35.51
C LEU A 160 12.81 -19.29 -36.83
N GLN A 161 12.76 -18.00 -37.17
CA GLN A 161 12.19 -17.53 -38.43
C GLN A 161 13.04 -17.94 -39.65
N GLU A 162 14.36 -17.86 -39.55
CA GLU A 162 15.27 -18.32 -40.61
C GLU A 162 15.13 -19.81 -40.84
N ARG A 163 15.14 -20.61 -39.76
CA ARG A 163 14.93 -22.06 -39.83
C ARG A 163 13.57 -22.43 -40.42
N SER A 164 12.52 -21.66 -40.11
CA SER A 164 11.18 -21.84 -40.72
C SER A 164 11.17 -21.53 -42.23
N ARG A 165 11.91 -20.51 -42.66
CA ARG A 165 12.04 -20.16 -44.09
C ARG A 165 12.83 -21.21 -44.86
N GLU A 166 13.93 -21.70 -44.30
CA GLU A 166 14.70 -22.80 -44.88
C GLU A 166 13.85 -24.06 -45.02
N PHE A 167 13.11 -24.42 -43.97
CA PHE A 167 12.17 -25.54 -44.00
C PHE A 167 11.13 -25.41 -45.13
N LEU A 168 10.57 -24.20 -45.35
CA LEU A 168 9.61 -23.98 -46.43
C LEU A 168 10.25 -24.12 -47.82
N ARG A 169 11.50 -23.69 -47.99
CA ARG A 169 12.25 -23.84 -49.24
C ARG A 169 12.54 -25.31 -49.55
N GLU A 170 13.10 -26.04 -48.58
CA GLU A 170 13.38 -27.48 -48.74
C GLU A 170 12.11 -28.27 -49.06
N LYS A 171 10.99 -27.92 -48.41
CA LYS A 171 9.68 -28.55 -48.68
C LYS A 171 9.21 -28.31 -50.12
N GLU A 172 9.37 -27.11 -50.65
CA GLU A 172 8.98 -26.79 -52.02
C GLU A 172 9.92 -27.45 -53.04
N GLU A 173 11.23 -27.46 -52.79
CA GLU A 173 12.21 -28.17 -53.62
C GLU A 173 11.92 -29.68 -53.70
N LYS A 174 11.62 -30.30 -52.55
CA LYS A 174 11.17 -31.71 -52.50
C LYS A 174 9.92 -31.93 -53.36
N ARG A 175 8.92 -31.05 -53.25
CA ARG A 175 7.68 -31.13 -54.04
C ARG A 175 7.95 -31.04 -55.55
N GLN A 176 8.86 -30.15 -55.96
CA GLN A 176 9.24 -30.00 -57.38
C GLN A 176 9.96 -31.24 -57.92
N LEU A 177 10.89 -31.81 -57.13
CA LEU A 177 11.59 -33.04 -57.49
C LEU A 177 10.63 -34.23 -57.60
N GLU A 178 9.68 -34.38 -56.68
CA GLU A 178 8.65 -35.43 -56.75
C GLU A 178 7.79 -35.31 -58.02
N LEU A 179 7.39 -34.09 -58.40
CA LEU A 179 6.66 -33.84 -59.65
C LEU A 179 7.50 -34.13 -60.90
N GLN A 180 8.80 -33.81 -60.89
CA GLN A 180 9.71 -34.13 -61.98
C GLN A 180 9.91 -35.64 -62.13
N ILE A 181 10.06 -36.36 -61.01
CA ILE A 181 10.15 -37.83 -61.01
C ILE A 181 8.86 -38.44 -61.56
N GLN A 182 7.69 -37.96 -61.13
CA GLN A 182 6.41 -38.41 -61.69
C GLN A 182 6.31 -38.13 -63.20
N ARG A 183 6.74 -36.96 -63.67
CA ARG A 183 6.76 -36.65 -65.11
C ARG A 183 7.69 -37.57 -65.89
N LEU A 184 8.93 -37.76 -65.42
CA LEU A 184 9.90 -38.65 -66.06
C LEU A 184 9.39 -40.10 -66.08
N GLN A 185 8.78 -40.57 -64.99
CA GLN A 185 8.13 -41.88 -64.94
C GLN A 185 6.95 -41.96 -65.92
N SER A 186 6.13 -40.93 -66.04
CA SER A 186 5.02 -40.90 -67.01
C SER A 186 5.48 -40.83 -68.46
N GLN A 187 6.65 -40.24 -68.75
CA GLN A 187 7.27 -40.26 -70.08
C GLN A 187 7.88 -41.63 -70.39
N LEU A 188 8.48 -42.29 -69.39
CA LEU A 188 9.02 -43.65 -69.51
C LEU A 188 7.92 -44.73 -69.63
N LEU A 189 6.74 -44.52 -69.03
CA LEU A 189 5.59 -45.44 -69.14
C LEU A 189 4.59 -45.05 -70.24
N GLY A 190 4.58 -43.78 -70.69
CA GLY A 190 3.62 -43.25 -71.68
C GLY A 190 4.19 -43.03 -73.08
N GLY A 191 5.51 -43.16 -73.28
CA GLY A 191 6.17 -43.13 -74.59
C GLY A 191 6.01 -44.44 -75.39
N GLY A 192 4.78 -44.93 -75.50
CA GLY A 192 4.40 -46.06 -76.35
C GLY A 192 3.54 -45.59 -77.52
N GLY A 193 4.10 -44.75 -78.38
CA GLY A 193 3.37 -44.19 -79.52
C GLY A 193 4.31 -43.78 -80.65
N SER A 194 4.42 -44.68 -81.63
CA SER A 194 4.99 -44.50 -82.98
C SER A 194 6.51 -44.33 -83.14
N GLY A 195 7.14 -45.39 -83.65
CA GLY A 195 8.15 -45.24 -84.71
C GLY A 195 9.58 -45.65 -84.39
N ALA A 196 10.01 -46.73 -85.06
CA ALA A 196 11.38 -47.16 -85.33
C ALA A 196 12.09 -48.05 -84.29
N ALA A 197 12.48 -49.22 -84.80
CA ALA A 197 13.18 -50.30 -84.12
C ALA A 197 14.55 -49.88 -83.56
N LEU A 198 14.75 -50.09 -82.26
CA LEU A 198 16.06 -50.37 -81.67
C LEU A 198 15.92 -51.53 -80.69
N HIS A 199 16.74 -52.54 -80.92
CA HIS A 199 16.82 -53.79 -80.19
C HIS A 199 17.40 -53.54 -78.78
N GLU A 200 16.56 -53.31 -77.77
CA GLU A 200 17.03 -53.09 -76.39
C GLU A 200 17.33 -54.40 -75.66
N VAL A 201 18.59 -54.58 -75.26
CA VAL A 201 19.11 -55.77 -74.58
C VAL A 201 18.55 -55.86 -73.15
N PRO A 202 18.00 -57.00 -72.70
CA PRO A 202 17.45 -57.19 -71.34
C PRO A 202 18.43 -56.83 -70.21
N ALA A 203 19.74 -56.97 -70.46
CA ALA A 203 20.80 -56.61 -69.52
C ALA A 203 20.86 -55.10 -69.22
N VAL A 204 20.61 -54.24 -70.22
CA VAL A 204 20.63 -52.78 -70.06
C VAL A 204 19.43 -52.33 -69.23
N ARG A 205 18.25 -52.90 -69.46
CA ARG A 205 17.06 -52.67 -68.65
C ARG A 205 17.26 -53.08 -67.20
N ALA A 206 17.84 -54.26 -66.95
CA ALA A 206 18.15 -54.73 -65.60
C ALA A 206 19.17 -53.84 -64.88
N MET A 207 20.15 -53.30 -65.62
CA MET A 207 21.15 -52.39 -65.08
C MET A 207 20.56 -51.01 -64.75
N VAL A 208 19.73 -50.45 -65.62
CA VAL A 208 18.98 -49.21 -65.37
C VAL A 208 18.03 -49.38 -64.17
N GLN A 209 17.36 -50.53 -64.06
CA GLN A 209 16.49 -50.83 -62.92
C GLN A 209 17.28 -50.94 -61.60
N ARG A 210 18.47 -51.55 -61.63
CA ARG A 210 19.36 -51.63 -60.47
C ARG A 210 19.85 -50.26 -60.04
N GLU A 211 20.26 -49.42 -60.97
CA GLU A 211 20.72 -48.07 -60.65
C GLU A 211 19.58 -47.18 -60.16
N ALA A 212 18.38 -47.30 -60.74
CA ALA A 212 17.17 -46.65 -60.24
C ALA A 212 16.80 -47.12 -58.82
N ASN A 213 16.96 -48.41 -58.52
CA ASN A 213 16.71 -48.96 -57.18
C ASN A 213 17.75 -48.46 -56.16
N LYS A 214 19.03 -48.39 -56.51
CA LYS A 214 20.06 -47.80 -55.62
C LYS A 214 19.78 -46.33 -55.32
N VAL A 215 19.40 -45.56 -56.35
CA VAL A 215 19.03 -44.16 -56.20
C VAL A 215 17.81 -44.03 -55.29
N LYS A 216 16.80 -44.87 -55.48
CA LYS A 216 15.60 -44.92 -54.63
C LYS A 216 15.95 -45.27 -53.18
N GLU A 217 16.76 -46.30 -52.94
CA GLU A 217 17.21 -46.69 -51.59
C GLU A 217 18.00 -45.57 -50.91
N HIS A 218 18.87 -44.87 -51.64
CA HIS A 218 19.61 -43.72 -51.13
C HIS A 218 18.67 -42.57 -50.72
N TYR A 219 17.65 -42.27 -51.54
CA TYR A 219 16.64 -41.27 -51.20
C TYR A 219 15.78 -41.70 -50.01
N GLU A 220 15.36 -42.96 -49.93
CA GLU A 220 14.60 -43.50 -48.80
C GLU A 220 15.40 -43.48 -47.48
N ALA A 221 16.71 -43.76 -47.55
CA ALA A 221 17.61 -43.63 -46.40
C ALA A 221 17.76 -42.17 -45.97
N ARG A 222 17.88 -41.24 -46.93
CA ARG A 222 17.98 -39.81 -46.64
C ARG A 222 16.68 -39.24 -46.05
N ILE A 223 15.53 -39.68 -46.53
CA ILE A 223 14.22 -39.31 -45.98
C ILE A 223 14.09 -39.78 -44.53
N ARG A 224 14.46 -41.04 -44.25
CA ARG A 224 14.46 -41.56 -42.87
C ARG A 224 15.39 -40.79 -41.94
N ALA A 225 16.58 -40.41 -42.42
CA ALA A 225 17.50 -39.59 -41.65
C ALA A 225 16.92 -38.20 -41.32
N LEU A 226 16.29 -37.54 -42.31
CA LEU A 226 15.64 -36.24 -42.14
C LEU A 226 14.42 -36.32 -41.21
N GLU A 227 13.66 -37.41 -41.23
CA GLU A 227 12.52 -37.63 -40.33
C GLU A 227 12.96 -37.83 -38.87
N ALA A 228 14.06 -38.56 -38.64
CA ALA A 228 14.64 -38.72 -37.31
C ALA A 228 15.17 -37.37 -36.76
N GLU A 229 15.88 -36.60 -37.58
CA GLU A 229 16.38 -35.28 -37.22
C GLU A 229 15.24 -34.28 -36.92
N ARG A 230 14.09 -34.43 -37.61
CA ARG A 230 12.88 -33.65 -37.36
C ARG A 230 12.20 -34.01 -36.04
N GLN A 231 12.12 -35.30 -35.70
CA GLN A 231 11.58 -35.74 -34.41
C GLN A 231 12.41 -35.24 -33.23
N ASP A 232 13.73 -35.27 -33.33
CA ASP A 232 14.63 -34.73 -32.31
C ASP A 232 14.48 -33.19 -32.17
N ALA A 233 14.29 -32.49 -33.28
CA ALA A 233 14.04 -31.05 -33.29
C ALA A 233 12.66 -30.68 -32.71
N GLU A 234 11.59 -31.41 -33.04
CA GLU A 234 10.24 -31.23 -32.48
C GLU A 234 10.21 -31.54 -30.97
N GLY A 235 10.90 -32.61 -30.53
CA GLY A 235 11.04 -32.95 -29.12
C GLY A 235 11.77 -31.87 -28.32
N SER A 236 12.85 -31.32 -28.88
CA SER A 236 13.62 -30.22 -28.28
C SER A 236 12.81 -28.93 -28.16
N ALA A 237 12.03 -28.59 -29.19
CA ALA A 237 11.14 -27.44 -29.18
C ALA A 237 9.99 -27.59 -28.17
N SER A 238 9.41 -28.80 -28.03
CA SER A 238 8.39 -29.07 -27.01
C SER A 238 8.95 -28.89 -25.60
N ALA A 239 10.17 -29.36 -25.34
CA ALA A 239 10.83 -29.21 -24.05
C ALA A 239 11.12 -27.73 -23.70
N GLU A 240 11.47 -26.90 -24.69
CA GLU A 240 11.62 -25.44 -24.49
C GLU A 240 10.29 -24.76 -24.20
N VAL A 241 9.22 -25.13 -24.90
CA VAL A 241 7.86 -24.61 -24.65
C VAL A 241 7.41 -24.96 -23.24
N ASP A 242 7.66 -26.20 -22.78
CA ASP A 242 7.27 -26.62 -21.43
C ASP A 242 8.11 -25.94 -20.33
N ARG A 243 9.41 -25.70 -20.58
CA ARG A 243 10.24 -24.85 -19.69
C ARG A 243 9.70 -23.43 -19.60
N TYR A 244 9.29 -22.83 -20.71
CA TYR A 244 8.74 -21.48 -20.73
C TYR A 244 7.38 -21.41 -20.01
N LYS A 245 6.51 -22.42 -20.20
CA LYS A 245 5.25 -22.55 -19.43
C LYS A 245 5.51 -22.65 -17.92
N GLN A 246 6.48 -23.46 -17.50
CA GLN A 246 6.85 -23.54 -16.07
C GLN A 246 7.35 -22.21 -15.52
N LEU A 247 8.12 -21.44 -16.31
CA LEU A 247 8.59 -20.12 -15.92
C LEU A 247 7.42 -19.13 -15.71
N LEU A 248 6.46 -19.12 -16.65
CA LEU A 248 5.26 -18.29 -16.56
C LEU A 248 4.38 -18.66 -15.35
N LEU A 249 4.25 -19.94 -15.05
CA LEU A 249 3.53 -20.40 -13.85
C LEU A 249 4.22 -19.91 -12.57
N LYS A 250 5.55 -20.02 -12.48
CA LYS A 250 6.31 -19.48 -11.34
C LYS A 250 6.13 -17.96 -11.20
N GLN A 251 6.15 -17.21 -12.31
CA GLN A 251 5.88 -15.76 -12.27
C GLN A 251 4.47 -15.45 -11.78
N ARG A 252 3.46 -16.22 -12.22
CA ARG A 252 2.08 -16.10 -11.74
C ARG A 252 1.99 -16.35 -10.23
N ASP A 253 2.63 -17.39 -9.73
CA ASP A 253 2.61 -17.72 -8.30
C ASP A 253 3.27 -16.63 -7.44
N ILE A 254 4.39 -16.08 -7.93
CA ILE A 254 5.05 -14.93 -7.30
C ILE A 254 4.12 -13.71 -7.27
N MET A 255 3.42 -13.40 -8.37
CA MET A 255 2.45 -12.31 -8.38
C MET A 255 1.33 -12.55 -7.37
N ILE A 256 0.77 -13.75 -7.30
CA ILE A 256 -0.31 -14.07 -6.34
C ILE A 256 0.19 -13.86 -4.91
N ALA A 257 1.40 -14.32 -4.59
CA ALA A 257 2.00 -14.13 -3.27
C ALA A 257 2.27 -12.65 -2.94
N LEU A 258 2.71 -11.84 -3.92
CA LEU A 258 2.90 -10.40 -3.76
C LEU A 258 1.57 -9.68 -3.51
N THR A 259 0.53 -10.02 -4.28
CA THR A 259 -0.81 -9.46 -4.10
C THR A 259 -1.38 -9.82 -2.74
N ALA A 260 -1.20 -11.06 -2.27
CA ALA A 260 -1.63 -11.46 -0.93
C ALA A 260 -0.91 -10.66 0.18
N ARG A 261 0.41 -10.48 0.06
CA ARG A 261 1.19 -9.65 1.01
C ARG A 261 0.80 -8.17 1.00
N LEU A 262 0.42 -7.64 -0.17
CA LEU A 262 -0.08 -6.26 -0.26
C LEU A 262 -1.42 -6.13 0.47
N ASN A 263 -2.35 -7.07 0.24
CA ASN A 263 -3.63 -7.09 0.94
C ASN A 263 -3.46 -7.24 2.46
N GLU A 264 -2.57 -8.13 2.94
CA GLU A 264 -2.26 -8.24 4.37
C GLU A 264 -1.70 -6.93 4.95
N ARG A 265 -0.87 -6.20 4.19
CA ARG A 265 -0.38 -4.88 4.60
C ARG A 265 -1.49 -3.85 4.67
N ASP A 266 -2.40 -3.85 3.71
CA ASP A 266 -3.53 -2.91 3.68
C ASP A 266 -4.49 -3.19 4.85
N GLU A 267 -4.77 -4.46 5.15
CA GLU A 267 -5.52 -4.85 6.34
C GLU A 267 -4.82 -4.39 7.64
N ARG A 268 -3.49 -4.53 7.72
CA ARG A 268 -2.70 -4.06 8.87
C ARG A 268 -2.73 -2.54 9.01
N ILE A 269 -2.73 -1.80 7.90
CA ILE A 269 -2.85 -0.34 7.92
C ILE A 269 -4.24 0.05 8.42
N ASN A 270 -5.29 -0.60 7.94
CA ASN A 270 -6.66 -0.34 8.38
C ASN A 270 -6.83 -0.64 9.88
N SER A 271 -6.29 -1.76 10.38
CA SER A 271 -6.36 -2.07 11.82
C SER A 271 -5.63 -1.03 12.68
N LEU A 272 -4.46 -0.55 12.24
CA LEU A 272 -3.72 0.50 12.95
C LEU A 272 -4.46 1.84 12.91
N GLN A 273 -5.16 2.15 11.81
CA GLN A 273 -6.02 3.34 11.73
C GLN A 273 -7.20 3.24 12.70
N GLU A 274 -7.84 2.08 12.80
CA GLU A 274 -8.91 1.86 13.78
C GLU A 274 -8.42 1.97 15.22
N GLU A 275 -7.23 1.43 15.52
CA GLU A 275 -6.58 1.59 16.83
C GLU A 275 -6.28 3.06 17.13
N LEU A 276 -5.72 3.82 16.17
CA LEU A 276 -5.48 5.25 16.32
C LEU A 276 -6.79 6.01 16.56
N ASP A 277 -7.84 5.73 15.79
CA ASP A 277 -9.16 6.34 15.98
C ASP A 277 -9.79 5.96 17.33
N ALA A 278 -9.50 4.77 17.84
CA ALA A 278 -9.93 4.34 19.17
C ALA A 278 -9.13 5.07 20.26
N TYR A 279 -7.83 5.24 20.08
CA TYR A 279 -6.98 6.05 20.97
C TYR A 279 -7.41 7.51 20.95
N ASP A 280 -7.72 8.09 19.81
CA ASP A 280 -8.22 9.46 19.69
C ASP A 280 -9.60 9.61 20.36
N ARG A 281 -10.47 8.61 20.22
CA ARG A 281 -11.74 8.56 20.96
C ARG A 281 -11.54 8.42 22.46
N TYR A 282 -10.59 7.60 22.89
CA TYR A 282 -10.26 7.41 24.30
C TYR A 282 -9.60 8.66 24.88
N GLN A 283 -8.71 9.31 24.15
CA GLN A 283 -8.15 10.62 24.47
C GLN A 283 -9.27 11.64 24.57
N ARG A 284 -10.18 11.73 23.60
CA ARG A 284 -11.36 12.59 23.71
C ARG A 284 -12.26 12.24 24.88
N GLN A 285 -12.38 10.97 25.27
CA GLN A 285 -13.15 10.52 26.44
C GLN A 285 -12.45 10.85 27.76
N LEU A 286 -11.13 10.75 27.81
CA LEU A 286 -10.30 11.16 28.94
C LEU A 286 -10.30 12.67 29.07
N GLU A 287 -10.08 13.36 27.96
CA GLU A 287 -10.34 14.78 27.80
C GLU A 287 -11.74 15.03 28.32
N ASP A 288 -12.80 14.33 27.84
CA ASP A 288 -14.24 14.26 28.24
C ASP A 288 -14.55 13.79 29.68
N GLN A 289 -13.53 13.37 30.42
CA GLN A 289 -13.60 13.16 31.85
C GLN A 289 -12.83 14.23 32.63
N LEU A 290 -11.77 14.82 32.05
CA LEU A 290 -10.86 15.88 32.56
C LEU A 290 -11.41 17.31 32.63
N ASP A 291 -11.81 17.98 31.52
CA ASP A 291 -12.65 19.18 31.61
C ASP A 291 -13.87 18.94 32.46
#